data_AF-A0A1W1DVQ7-F1
#
_entry.id   AF-A0A1W1DVQ7-F1
#
_cell.length_a   1.000
_cell.length_b   1.000
_cell.length_c   1.000
_cell.angle_alpha   90.00
_cell.angle_beta   90.00
_cell.angle_gamma   90.00
#
_symmetry.space_group_name_H-M   'P 1'
#
loop_
_entity.id
_entity.type
_entity.pdbx_description
1 polymer ?
#
loop_
_entity_poly.entity_id
_entity_poly.type
_entity_poly.pdbx_seq_one_letter_code
_entity_poly.pdbx_strand_id
1 'polypeptide(L)'
;MHKDILERATNKGHFHIIAQFENLVKQSVLKPEFIFLGLERGLFNDDNSSGDSEKLVYVSDPEFDYIWKGGKFGANKDIDTTYGAERETKPNNCVFTVIVSKNKQHKNEYQDVFGFIEEWSWCDSESQGKKPVDWIDRYDRLLFERSKLTLI
;
A
#
# COMPACT_ATOMS: atom_id res chain seq x y z
N MET A 1 7.50 -20.03 -3.73
CA MET A 1 6.43 -19.03 -3.50
C MET A 1 6.93 -17.59 -3.61
N HIS A 2 7.79 -17.08 -2.72
CA HIS A 2 8.31 -15.71 -2.82
C HIS A 2 9.16 -15.47 -4.10
N LYS A 3 9.96 -16.46 -4.51
CA LYS A 3 10.77 -16.42 -5.74
C LYS A 3 9.90 -16.38 -7.01
N ASP A 4 8.82 -17.15 -7.08
CA ASP A 4 8.02 -17.29 -8.31
C ASP A 4 7.25 -16.02 -8.66
N ILE A 5 6.80 -15.27 -7.66
CA ILE A 5 6.13 -13.97 -7.85
C ILE A 5 7.15 -12.93 -8.33
N LEU A 6 8.33 -12.89 -7.70
CA LEU A 6 9.42 -12.00 -8.08
C LEU A 6 9.89 -12.28 -9.52
N GLU A 7 10.00 -13.55 -9.91
CA GLU A 7 10.42 -13.97 -11.24
C GLU A 7 9.37 -13.65 -12.30
N ARG A 8 8.07 -13.83 -12.00
CA ARG A 8 6.96 -13.45 -12.90
C ARG A 8 6.83 -11.93 -13.09
N ALA A 9 6.98 -11.14 -12.03
CA ALA A 9 6.92 -9.68 -12.12
C ALA A 9 8.17 -9.10 -12.81
N THR A 10 9.34 -9.72 -12.61
CA THR A 10 10.57 -9.45 -13.38
C THR A 10 10.37 -9.67 -14.88
N ASN A 11 9.77 -10.80 -15.26
CA ASN A 11 9.53 -11.12 -16.67
C ASN A 11 8.49 -10.22 -17.36
N LYS A 12 7.69 -9.46 -16.61
CA LYS A 12 6.68 -8.52 -17.12
C LYS A 12 7.12 -7.05 -17.06
N GLY A 13 8.33 -6.75 -16.58
CA GLY A 13 8.79 -5.35 -16.42
C GLY A 13 8.16 -4.61 -15.25
N HIS A 14 7.47 -5.30 -14.33
CA HIS A 14 6.79 -4.71 -13.18
C HIS A 14 7.71 -4.54 -11.96
N PHE A 15 8.97 -4.15 -12.21
CA PHE A 15 9.99 -4.10 -11.15
C PHE A 15 9.70 -3.06 -10.07
N HIS A 16 8.99 -1.98 -10.42
CA HIS A 16 8.54 -0.97 -9.46
C HIS A 16 7.59 -1.54 -8.41
N ILE A 17 6.67 -2.45 -8.82
CA ILE A 17 5.69 -3.10 -7.93
C ILE A 17 6.42 -3.90 -6.84
N ILE A 18 7.48 -4.63 -7.21
CA ILE A 18 8.27 -5.40 -6.25
C ILE A 18 8.99 -4.47 -5.26
N ALA A 19 9.68 -3.45 -5.77
CA ALA A 19 10.46 -2.53 -4.95
C ALA A 19 9.57 -1.83 -3.91
N GLN A 20 8.40 -1.34 -4.35
CA GLN A 20 7.40 -0.74 -3.48
C GLN A 20 6.79 -1.76 -2.51
N PHE A 21 6.46 -2.97 -2.95
CA PHE A 21 5.90 -3.98 -2.05
C PHE A 21 6.85 -4.29 -0.88
N GLU A 22 8.12 -4.51 -1.18
CA GLU A 22 9.13 -4.87 -0.18
C GLU A 22 9.48 -3.71 0.77
N ASN A 23 9.58 -2.48 0.26
CA ASN A 23 10.12 -1.36 1.03
C ASN A 23 9.08 -0.34 1.50
N LEU A 24 7.92 -0.26 0.83
CA LEU A 24 6.92 0.79 1.04
C LEU A 24 5.59 0.23 1.58
N VAL A 25 5.04 -0.80 0.94
CA VAL A 25 3.74 -1.39 1.32
C VAL A 25 3.84 -2.02 2.71
N LYS A 26 4.85 -2.84 2.98
CA LYS A 26 5.07 -3.46 4.30
C LYS A 26 5.15 -2.41 5.41
N GLN A 27 5.90 -1.33 5.20
CA GLN A 27 6.03 -0.26 6.19
C GLN A 27 4.71 0.49 6.37
N SER A 28 3.98 0.75 5.29
CA SER A 28 2.72 1.51 5.32
C SER A 28 1.60 0.75 6.04
N VAL A 29 1.58 -0.58 5.92
CA VAL A 29 0.62 -1.43 6.66
C VAL A 29 1.00 -1.57 8.14
N LEU A 30 2.30 -1.65 8.47
CA LEU A 30 2.78 -1.77 9.85
C LEU A 30 2.72 -0.44 10.61
N LYS A 31 3.01 0.67 9.93
CA LYS A 31 3.10 2.01 10.51
C LYS A 31 2.25 3.03 9.75
N PRO A 32 0.93 2.83 9.59
CA PRO A 32 0.08 3.80 8.92
C PRO A 32 -0.01 5.10 9.72
N GLU A 33 -0.14 6.22 9.04
CA GLU A 33 -0.54 7.50 9.65
C GLU A 33 -2.05 7.51 9.88
N PHE A 34 -2.81 6.98 8.92
CA PHE A 34 -4.27 6.86 9.01
C PHE A 34 -4.73 5.49 8.55
N ILE A 35 -5.85 5.03 9.10
CA ILE A 35 -6.62 3.93 8.53
C ILE A 35 -8.05 4.41 8.35
N PHE A 36 -8.54 4.33 7.13
CA PHE A 36 -9.94 4.59 6.78
C PHE A 36 -10.67 3.29 6.50
N LEU A 37 -11.99 3.29 6.71
CA LEU A 37 -12.89 2.22 6.28
C LEU A 37 -13.80 2.75 5.18
N GLY A 38 -14.07 1.88 4.21
CA GLY A 38 -15.00 2.15 3.14
C GLY A 38 -14.32 2.93 2.04
N LEU A 39 -14.62 2.56 0.80
CA LEU A 39 -14.25 3.28 -0.41
C LEU A 39 -15.55 3.70 -1.10
N GLU A 40 -15.69 4.97 -1.41
CA GLU A 40 -16.73 5.45 -2.31
C GLU A 40 -16.17 5.46 -3.74
N ARG A 41 -15.87 4.26 -4.23
CA ARG A 41 -15.62 4.03 -5.66
C ARG A 41 -16.94 3.48 -6.18
N GLY A 42 -17.59 4.13 -7.15
CA GLY A 42 -18.84 3.63 -7.75
C GLY A 42 -18.65 2.34 -8.56
N LEU A 43 -17.81 1.41 -8.11
CA LEU A 43 -17.37 0.22 -8.81
C LEU A 43 -18.06 -1.00 -8.20
N PHE A 44 -18.74 -1.75 -9.06
CA PHE A 44 -19.30 -3.05 -8.74
C PHE A 44 -18.16 -4.08 -8.80
N ASN A 45 -17.76 -4.68 -7.67
CA ASN A 45 -16.68 -5.66 -7.64
C ASN A 45 -17.16 -6.96 -6.96
N ASP A 46 -16.88 -8.11 -7.59
CA ASP A 46 -17.18 -9.48 -7.12
C ASP A 46 -18.63 -9.75 -6.68
N ASP A 47 -19.62 -9.34 -7.48
CA ASP A 47 -21.07 -9.51 -7.19
C ASP A 47 -21.51 -8.96 -5.81
N ASN A 48 -20.67 -8.15 -5.17
CA ASN A 48 -20.89 -7.57 -3.87
C ASN A 48 -21.03 -6.06 -4.03
N SER A 49 -22.28 -5.60 -4.07
CA SER A 49 -22.62 -4.17 -4.10
C SER A 49 -22.07 -3.37 -2.91
N SER A 50 -21.57 -4.05 -1.88
CA SER A 50 -20.97 -3.50 -0.67
C SER A 50 -19.50 -3.86 -0.51
N GLY A 51 -18.85 -4.41 -1.54
CA GLY A 51 -17.44 -4.79 -1.47
C GLY A 51 -16.54 -3.62 -1.05
N ASP A 52 -16.84 -2.44 -1.56
CA ASP A 52 -16.06 -1.23 -1.29
C ASP A 52 -16.28 -0.66 0.10
N SER A 53 -17.45 -0.84 0.72
CA SER A 53 -17.74 -0.30 2.07
C SER A 53 -16.95 -0.98 3.18
N GLU A 54 -16.37 -2.16 2.91
CA GLU A 54 -15.62 -2.93 3.90
C GLU A 54 -14.10 -2.85 3.75
N LYS A 55 -13.63 -2.17 2.69
CA LYS A 55 -12.21 -2.02 2.39
C LYS A 55 -11.54 -1.16 3.45
N LEU A 56 -10.32 -1.52 3.80
CA LEU A 56 -9.47 -0.73 4.67
C LEU A 56 -8.43 0.00 3.82
N VAL A 57 -8.28 1.30 4.05
CA VAL A 57 -7.29 2.12 3.35
C VAL A 57 -6.27 2.60 4.36
N TYR A 58 -5.08 2.02 4.28
CA TYR A 58 -3.93 2.42 5.06
C TYR A 58 -3.25 3.57 4.34
N VAL A 59 -3.06 4.69 5.02
CA VAL A 59 -2.39 5.86 4.48
C VAL A 59 -1.13 6.13 5.26
N SER A 60 -0.03 6.36 4.57
CA SER A 60 1.26 6.75 5.11
C SER A 60 1.82 7.96 4.36
N ASP A 61 2.77 8.66 4.97
CA ASP A 61 3.52 9.74 4.33
C ASP A 61 5.03 9.42 4.34
N PRO A 62 5.47 8.43 3.54
CA PRO A 62 6.87 8.01 3.54
C PRO A 62 7.75 9.07 2.87
N GLU A 63 9.00 9.20 3.32
CA GLU A 63 9.95 10.20 2.80
C GLU A 63 10.45 9.89 1.38
N PHE A 64 10.39 8.62 0.98
CA PHE A 64 10.95 8.12 -0.27
C PHE A 64 9.98 7.17 -0.96
N ASP A 65 10.05 7.16 -2.28
CA ASP A 65 9.59 6.02 -3.09
C ASP A 65 10.75 5.05 -3.32
N TYR A 66 10.43 3.88 -3.88
CA TYR A 66 11.40 2.84 -4.20
C TYR A 66 11.18 2.35 -5.61
N ILE A 67 12.24 2.42 -6.41
CA ILE A 67 12.28 1.80 -7.73
C ILE A 67 13.36 0.74 -7.75
N TRP A 68 13.21 -0.20 -8.67
CA TRP A 68 14.23 -1.22 -8.88
C TRP A 68 15.19 -0.77 -9.97
N LYS A 69 16.47 -0.58 -9.63
CA LYS A 69 17.52 -0.35 -10.63
C LYS A 69 18.41 -1.58 -10.72
N GLY A 70 18.01 -2.51 -11.59
CA GLY A 70 18.76 -3.72 -11.86
C GLY A 70 18.19 -4.50 -13.05
N GLY A 71 19.07 -5.10 -13.86
CA GLY A 71 18.68 -5.96 -14.97
C GLY A 71 18.20 -7.34 -14.54
N LYS A 72 17.95 -8.23 -15.53
CA LYS A 72 17.41 -9.61 -15.44
C LYS A 72 17.95 -10.51 -14.31
N PHE A 73 19.09 -10.18 -13.70
CA PHE A 73 19.75 -10.99 -12.66
C PHE A 73 19.94 -10.28 -11.31
N GLY A 74 19.27 -9.15 -11.07
CA GLY A 74 18.95 -8.62 -9.74
C GLY A 74 20.06 -8.69 -8.70
N ALA A 75 21.08 -7.85 -8.84
CA ALA A 75 21.85 -7.26 -7.74
C ALA A 75 22.90 -6.35 -8.37
N ASN A 76 22.73 -5.03 -8.25
CA ASN A 76 23.92 -4.21 -8.22
C ASN A 76 24.49 -4.40 -6.81
N LYS A 77 25.57 -5.19 -6.68
CA LYS A 77 26.17 -5.53 -5.37
C LYS A 77 26.68 -4.30 -4.61
N ASP A 78 26.71 -3.15 -5.27
CA ASP A 78 27.15 -1.86 -4.76
C ASP A 78 25.99 -1.02 -4.18
N ILE A 79 24.75 -1.52 -4.17
CA ILE A 79 23.59 -0.80 -3.62
C ILE A 79 23.23 -1.38 -2.24
N ASP A 80 23.26 -0.52 -1.22
CA ASP A 80 23.00 -0.79 0.21
C ASP A 80 21.52 -1.12 0.53
N THR A 81 20.78 -1.71 -0.41
CA THR A 81 19.40 -2.12 -0.20
C THR A 81 19.21 -3.58 -0.54
N THR A 82 18.31 -4.22 0.20
CA THR A 82 18.18 -5.68 0.31
C THR A 82 17.92 -6.41 -1.02
N TYR A 83 17.64 -5.70 -2.11
CA TYR A 83 17.43 -6.29 -3.44
C TYR A 83 17.85 -5.39 -4.63
N GLY A 84 18.68 -4.36 -4.43
CA GLY A 84 19.03 -3.41 -5.51
C GLY A 84 17.90 -2.44 -5.85
N ALA A 85 17.01 -2.16 -4.88
CA ALA A 85 16.04 -1.08 -4.98
C ALA A 85 16.71 0.26 -4.62
N GLU A 86 16.58 1.27 -5.46
CA GLU A 86 17.05 2.62 -5.13
C GLU A 86 15.92 3.43 -4.50
N ARG A 87 16.28 4.29 -3.56
CA ARG A 87 15.37 5.32 -3.06
C ARG A 87 15.22 6.40 -4.12
N GLU A 88 13.99 6.79 -4.37
CA GLU A 88 13.67 7.99 -5.14
C GLU A 88 12.92 8.99 -4.29
N THR A 89 12.99 10.25 -4.70
CA THR A 89 12.18 11.30 -4.09
C THR A 89 10.72 10.94 -4.24
N LYS A 90 9.97 10.98 -3.13
CA LYS A 90 8.53 10.79 -3.19
C LYS A 90 7.87 11.82 -4.13
N PRO A 91 6.73 11.51 -4.75
CA PRO A 91 5.94 12.50 -5.46
C PRO A 91 5.55 13.68 -4.55
N ASN A 92 5.66 14.90 -5.07
CA ASN A 92 5.35 16.11 -4.32
C ASN A 92 3.85 16.16 -3.98
N ASN A 93 3.54 16.57 -2.74
CA ASN A 93 2.16 16.70 -2.25
C ASN A 93 1.34 15.42 -2.42
N CYS A 94 1.97 14.27 -2.22
CA CYS A 94 1.29 12.98 -2.26
C CYS A 94 1.49 12.22 -0.95
N VAL A 95 0.52 11.37 -0.65
CA VAL A 95 0.57 10.33 0.39
C VAL A 95 0.48 8.97 -0.28
N PHE A 96 0.99 7.95 0.38
CA PHE A 96 0.94 6.58 -0.12
C PHE A 96 -0.22 5.83 0.51
N THR A 97 -0.99 5.13 -0.31
CA THR A 97 -2.18 4.38 0.11
C THR A 97 -2.04 2.91 -0.20
N VAL A 98 -2.51 2.06 0.71
CA VAL A 98 -2.62 0.61 0.52
C VAL A 98 -4.05 0.19 0.84
N ILE A 99 -4.71 -0.45 -0.13
CA ILE A 99 -6.08 -0.91 -0.02
C ILE A 99 -6.08 -2.39 0.35
N VAL A 100 -6.83 -2.73 1.39
CA VAL A 100 -6.86 -4.07 1.98
C VAL A 100 -8.31 -4.55 2.07
N SER A 101 -8.56 -5.72 1.51
CA SER A 101 -9.78 -6.50 1.75
C SER A 101 -9.65 -7.37 2.98
N LYS A 102 -10.67 -7.38 3.83
CA LYS A 102 -10.71 -8.30 4.97
C LYS A 102 -10.82 -9.75 4.49
N ASN A 103 -10.12 -10.66 5.16
CA ASN A 103 -10.22 -12.08 4.87
C ASN A 103 -11.54 -12.67 5.42
N LYS A 104 -12.64 -12.46 4.69
CA LYS A 104 -13.94 -13.04 5.03
C LYS A 104 -14.18 -14.38 4.33
N GLN A 105 -13.87 -14.43 3.04
CA GLN A 105 -14.17 -15.59 2.18
C GLN A 105 -13.22 -16.76 2.46
N HIS A 106 -11.94 -16.50 2.71
CA HIS A 106 -10.92 -17.53 2.92
C HIS A 106 -10.52 -17.69 4.38
N LYS A 107 -11.39 -17.28 5.32
CA LYS A 107 -11.08 -17.30 6.76
C LYS A 107 -10.72 -18.70 7.27
N ASN A 108 -11.32 -19.75 6.68
CA ASN A 108 -11.04 -21.13 7.07
C ASN A 108 -9.67 -21.62 6.60
N GLU A 109 -9.23 -21.18 5.42
CA GLU A 109 -7.96 -21.57 4.80
C GLU A 109 -6.78 -20.75 5.33
N TYR A 110 -7.02 -19.47 5.64
CA TYR A 110 -5.99 -18.52 6.07
C TYR A 110 -6.39 -17.84 7.38
N GLN A 111 -6.49 -18.61 8.47
CA GLN A 111 -7.04 -18.14 9.75
C GLN A 111 -6.26 -16.96 10.36
N ASP A 112 -4.95 -16.92 10.15
CA ASP A 112 -4.07 -15.87 10.70
C ASP A 112 -3.92 -14.65 9.79
N VAL A 113 -4.52 -14.69 8.59
CA VAL A 113 -4.45 -13.58 7.64
C VAL A 113 -5.63 -12.64 7.91
N PHE A 114 -5.31 -11.43 8.39
CA PHE A 114 -6.31 -10.38 8.63
C PHE A 114 -6.99 -9.91 7.34
N GLY A 115 -6.21 -9.75 6.27
CA GLY A 115 -6.70 -9.26 4.99
C GLY A 115 -5.68 -9.40 3.88
N PHE A 116 -6.13 -9.14 2.66
CA PHE A 116 -5.37 -9.21 1.42
C PHE A 116 -5.18 -7.81 0.86
N ILE A 117 -3.95 -7.47 0.49
CA ILE A 117 -3.64 -6.24 -0.23
C ILE A 117 -4.18 -6.37 -1.65
N GLU A 118 -5.01 -5.42 -2.07
CA GLU A 118 -5.58 -5.38 -3.41
C GLU A 118 -4.80 -4.46 -4.33
N GLU A 119 -4.47 -3.28 -3.83
CA GLU A 119 -3.88 -2.20 -4.59
C GLU A 119 -3.07 -1.29 -3.66
N TRP A 120 -2.06 -0.62 -4.22
CA TRP A 120 -1.40 0.50 -3.58
C TRP A 120 -1.00 1.56 -4.60
N SER A 121 -0.97 2.81 -4.17
CA SER A 121 -0.64 3.93 -5.06
C SER A 121 -0.23 5.17 -4.27
N TRP A 122 0.49 6.08 -4.92
CA TRP A 122 0.56 7.46 -4.49
C TRP A 122 -0.71 8.20 -4.90
N CYS A 123 -1.28 8.99 -4.00
CA CYS A 123 -2.39 9.89 -4.31
C CYS A 123 -2.14 11.28 -3.76
N ASP A 124 -2.74 12.28 -4.38
CA ASP A 124 -2.64 13.67 -3.95
C ASP A 124 -3.04 13.80 -2.47
N SER A 125 -2.29 14.61 -1.74
CA SER A 125 -2.51 14.94 -0.34
C SER A 125 -3.08 16.34 -0.19
N GLU A 126 -3.85 16.57 0.87
CA GLU A 126 -4.27 17.93 1.22
C GLU A 126 -3.05 18.84 1.47
N SER A 127 -3.18 20.13 1.14
CA SER A 127 -2.07 21.10 1.17
C SER A 127 -1.39 21.28 2.54
N GLN A 128 -2.05 20.87 3.62
CA GLN A 128 -1.53 20.90 5.00
C GLN A 128 -1.61 19.53 5.69
N GLY A 129 -1.93 18.46 4.96
CA GLY A 129 -2.37 17.21 5.56
C GLY A 129 -1.62 15.99 5.04
N LYS A 130 -1.34 15.06 5.95
CA LYS A 130 -0.92 13.68 5.63
C LYS A 130 -2.11 12.80 5.18
N LYS A 131 -3.22 13.41 4.77
CA LYS A 131 -4.45 12.74 4.34
C LYS A 131 -4.63 12.91 2.83
N PRO A 132 -5.28 11.94 2.14
CA PRO A 132 -5.64 12.09 0.74
C PRO A 132 -6.56 13.29 0.53
N VAL A 133 -6.49 13.94 -0.63
CA VAL A 133 -7.47 14.94 -1.05
C VAL A 133 -8.88 14.33 -1.04
N ASP A 134 -9.86 15.11 -0.57
CA ASP A 134 -11.28 14.74 -0.47
C ASP A 134 -11.53 13.47 0.38
N TRP A 135 -10.66 13.16 1.35
CA TRP A 135 -10.79 11.92 2.13
C TRP A 135 -12.14 11.77 2.86
N ILE A 136 -12.80 12.88 3.19
CA ILE A 136 -14.13 12.91 3.82
C ILE A 136 -15.18 12.29 2.90
N ASP A 137 -15.10 12.57 1.60
CA ASP A 137 -16.05 12.08 0.60
C ASP A 137 -15.58 10.75 0.00
N ARG A 138 -14.29 10.41 0.09
CA ARG A 138 -13.73 9.16 -0.45
C ARG A 138 -13.94 7.96 0.46
N TYR A 139 -14.07 8.18 1.76
CA TYR A 139 -14.09 7.13 2.77
C TYR A 139 -15.25 7.32 3.73
N ASP A 140 -15.91 6.23 4.11
CA ASP A 140 -17.04 6.25 5.04
C ASP A 140 -16.63 6.76 6.43
N ARG A 141 -15.49 6.29 6.93
CA ARG A 141 -15.01 6.73 8.27
C ARG A 141 -13.51 6.59 8.49
N LEU A 142 -12.98 7.47 9.34
CA LEU A 142 -11.64 7.36 9.92
C LEU A 142 -11.65 6.38 11.10
N LEU A 143 -10.88 5.29 11.02
CA LEU A 143 -10.72 4.31 12.09
C LEU A 143 -9.55 4.61 13.01
N PHE A 144 -8.47 5.16 12.45
CA PHE A 144 -7.21 5.31 13.14
C PHE A 144 -6.47 6.55 12.65
N GLU A 145 -5.86 7.29 13.58
CA GLU A 145 -4.97 8.40 13.30
C GLU A 145 -3.81 8.35 14.30
N ARG A 146 -2.59 8.17 13.78
CA ARG A 146 -1.38 7.95 14.58
C ARG A 146 -1.07 9.11 15.52
N SER A 147 -1.26 10.35 15.08
CA SER A 147 -1.00 11.55 15.88
C SER A 147 -1.85 11.65 17.15
N LYS A 148 -2.98 10.92 17.21
CA LYS A 148 -3.84 10.83 18.41
C LYS A 148 -3.35 9.79 19.42
N LEU A 149 -2.39 8.94 19.05
CA LEU A 149 -1.67 8.08 19.98
C LEU A 149 -0.58 8.92 20.67
N THR A 150 -0.97 9.88 21.50
CA THR A 150 -0.03 10.57 22.37
C THR A 150 0.43 9.57 23.43
N LEU A 151 1.73 9.30 23.51
CA LEU A 151 2.36 8.50 24.55
C LEU A 151 2.00 9.09 25.92
N ILE A 152 1.36 8.27 26.77
CA ILE A 152 1.26 8.49 28.22
C ILE A 152 2.58 8.04 28.84
#